data_AF-A0A0S9CBJ3-F1
#
_entry.id   AF-A0A0S9CBJ3-F1
#
_cell.length_a   1.000
_cell.length_b   1.000
_cell.length_c   1.000
_cell.angle_alpha   90.00
_cell.angle_beta   90.00
_cell.angle_gamma   90.00
#
_symmetry.space_group_name_H-M   'P 1'
#
loop_
_entity.id
_entity.type
_entity.pdbx_description
1 polymer ?
#
loop_
_entity_poly.entity_id
_entity_poly.type
_entity_poly.pdbx_seq_one_letter_code
_entity_poly.pdbx_strand_id
1 'polypeptide(L)'
;MLAMTALSLVTAACDRKATGQSVAVVNGEEISAGELNGELQRANVPPSADQKLARQQLLQGLIDRRLLAQEARKNGVDKSPEFLSRQRLMNDELLIAMNAERQAGSQKLPDQAAVDAFIAENPNAFGQRQILALQQIALDAPSDPKVLAPLADAHSLDAVAATLTRLKIPFTRTSGRLDTASVPPEALKRIFALPPTEPFVLPANGKLFANVIVAREPVTMSQEDMRKAAMGALRQQNTRTGLTDEVKQLRSKAKIEYQAGYAPAAGATPAAGATKK
;
A
#
# COMPACT_ATOMS: atom_id res chain seq x y z
N MET A 1 -61.61 54.40 1.02
CA MET A 1 -60.77 53.59 1.92
C MET A 1 -60.41 52.28 1.22
N LEU A 2 -59.15 52.10 0.83
CA LEU A 2 -58.34 50.89 1.10
C LEU A 2 -56.97 51.09 0.44
N ALA A 3 -55.96 51.29 1.28
CA ALA A 3 -54.56 51.30 0.91
C ALA A 3 -54.07 49.85 0.81
N MET A 4 -53.33 49.50 -0.25
CA MET A 4 -52.67 48.20 -0.36
C MET A 4 -51.17 48.44 -0.54
N THR A 5 -50.46 48.17 0.55
CA THR A 5 -49.05 48.38 0.82
C THR A 5 -48.19 47.36 0.07
N ALA A 6 -47.16 47.86 -0.60
CA ALA A 6 -46.09 47.05 -1.18
C ALA A 6 -45.23 46.43 -0.07
N LEU A 7 -45.14 45.10 -0.05
CA LEU A 7 -44.33 44.35 0.90
C LEU A 7 -42.96 44.03 0.27
N SER A 8 -41.98 44.87 0.56
CA SER A 8 -40.57 44.63 0.23
C SER A 8 -40.01 43.56 1.17
N LEU A 9 -39.75 42.35 0.66
CA LEU A 9 -39.03 41.31 1.39
C LEU A 9 -37.54 41.69 1.48
N VAL A 10 -37.12 42.13 2.67
CA VAL A 10 -35.71 42.28 3.05
C VAL A 10 -35.15 40.89 3.34
N THR A 11 -34.25 40.39 2.49
CA THR A 11 -33.44 39.21 2.79
C THR A 11 -32.43 39.57 3.87
N ALA A 12 -32.67 39.14 5.10
CA ALA A 12 -31.68 39.19 6.17
C ALA A 12 -30.58 38.15 5.88
N ALA A 13 -29.46 38.60 5.32
CA ALA A 13 -28.21 37.87 5.39
C ALA A 13 -27.75 37.90 6.86
N CYS A 14 -27.89 36.77 7.56
CA CYS A 14 -27.33 36.61 8.89
C CYS A 14 -25.79 36.55 8.80
N ASP A 15 -25.14 37.67 9.08
CA ASP A 15 -23.71 37.75 9.37
C ASP A 15 -23.39 36.97 10.66
N ARG A 16 -22.93 35.71 10.52
CA ARG A 16 -22.26 35.01 11.63
C ARG A 16 -20.84 35.56 11.77
N LYS A 17 -20.64 36.38 12.79
CA LYS A 17 -19.33 36.91 13.21
C LYS A 17 -18.51 35.78 13.84
N ALA A 18 -17.20 35.71 13.57
CA ALA A 18 -16.29 34.71 14.13
C ALA A 18 -16.42 34.64 15.66
N THR A 19 -16.93 33.51 16.17
CA THR A 19 -16.86 33.18 17.60
C THR A 19 -15.41 32.83 17.96
N GLY A 20 -15.00 32.89 19.24
CA GLY A 20 -13.58 32.84 19.67
C GLY A 20 -12.75 31.60 19.28
N GLN A 21 -13.31 30.63 18.55
CA GLN A 21 -12.61 29.49 17.95
C GLN A 21 -12.43 29.60 16.42
N SER A 22 -13.07 30.57 15.77
CA SER A 22 -12.97 30.86 14.35
C SER A 22 -11.97 31.98 14.08
N VAL A 23 -11.13 31.81 13.07
CA VAL A 23 -10.10 32.77 12.64
C VAL A 23 -10.50 33.52 11.36
N ALA A 24 -11.48 33.02 10.62
CA ALA A 24 -12.09 33.68 9.47
C ALA A 24 -13.47 33.08 9.15
N VAL A 25 -14.32 33.84 8.46
CA VAL A 25 -15.62 33.37 7.94
C VAL A 25 -15.66 33.70 6.45
N VAL A 26 -15.97 32.70 5.61
CA VAL A 26 -16.01 32.81 4.15
C VAL A 26 -17.39 32.40 3.67
N ASN A 27 -18.21 33.39 3.27
CA ASN A 27 -19.60 33.17 2.85
C ASN A 27 -20.44 32.35 3.86
N GLY A 28 -20.23 32.59 5.15
CA GLY A 28 -20.92 31.89 6.24
C GLY A 28 -20.31 30.55 6.66
N GLU A 29 -19.25 30.07 6.00
CA GLU A 29 -18.46 28.92 6.45
C GLU A 29 -17.26 29.38 7.28
N GLU A 30 -17.14 28.86 8.51
CA GLU A 30 -16.04 29.20 9.41
C GLU A 30 -14.75 28.44 9.06
N ILE A 31 -13.61 29.12 9.22
CA ILE A 31 -12.28 28.54 9.28
C ILE A 31 -11.85 28.59 10.75
N SER A 32 -11.63 27.44 11.36
CA SER A 32 -11.27 27.31 12.77
C SER A 32 -9.78 27.55 13.03
N ALA A 33 -9.44 27.93 14.27
CA ALA A 33 -8.05 27.96 14.72
C ALA A 33 -7.37 26.58 14.61
N GLY A 34 -8.13 25.49 14.77
CA GLY A 34 -7.65 24.12 14.62
C GLY A 34 -7.21 23.79 13.19
N GLU A 35 -8.00 24.19 12.19
CA GLU A 35 -7.62 24.04 10.77
C GLU A 35 -6.33 24.79 10.45
N LEU A 36 -6.23 26.05 10.89
CA LEU A 36 -5.02 26.86 10.67
C LEU A 36 -3.79 26.27 11.36
N ASN A 37 -3.93 25.78 12.58
CA ASN A 37 -2.84 25.11 13.30
C ASN A 37 -2.44 23.79 12.61
N GLY A 38 -3.41 23.04 12.07
CA GLY A 38 -3.14 21.84 11.29
C GLY A 38 -2.35 22.14 10.01
N GLU A 39 -2.68 23.22 9.29
CA GLU A 39 -1.88 23.64 8.12
C GLU A 39 -0.48 24.10 8.51
N LEU A 40 -0.32 24.82 9.64
CA LEU A 40 0.99 25.23 10.14
C LEU A 40 1.89 24.02 10.45
N GLN A 41 1.34 22.97 11.05
CA GLN A 41 2.07 21.73 11.33
C GLN A 41 2.46 21.00 10.03
N ARG A 42 1.56 20.96 9.03
CA ARG A 42 1.84 20.36 7.71
C ARG A 42 2.88 21.12 6.91
N ALA A 43 2.88 22.44 6.98
CA ALA A 43 3.80 23.30 6.24
C ALA A 43 5.25 23.22 6.75
N ASN A 44 5.49 22.57 7.90
CA ASN A 44 6.80 22.39 8.54
C ASN A 44 7.62 23.71 8.58
N VAL A 45 6.97 24.80 8.99
CA VAL A 45 7.55 26.14 8.98
C VAL A 45 8.79 26.16 9.89
N PRO A 46 9.97 26.56 9.39
CA PRO A 46 11.19 26.60 10.19
C PRO A 46 11.03 27.47 11.45
N PRO A 47 11.65 27.10 12.59
CA PRO A 47 11.59 27.90 13.81
C PRO A 47 12.17 29.33 13.65
N SER A 48 13.05 29.53 12.68
CA SER A 48 13.67 30.82 12.34
C SER A 48 12.80 31.75 11.50
N ALA A 49 11.67 31.25 10.96
CA ALA A 49 10.76 32.06 10.14
C ALA A 49 9.83 32.92 11.02
N ASP A 50 9.35 34.04 10.46
CA ASP A 50 8.31 34.84 11.10
C ASP A 50 6.99 34.05 11.15
N GLN A 51 6.71 33.47 12.32
CA GLN A 51 5.53 32.66 12.59
C GLN A 51 4.23 33.44 12.37
N LYS A 52 4.22 34.76 12.61
CA LYS A 52 3.05 35.60 12.42
C LYS A 52 2.75 35.77 10.94
N LEU A 53 3.78 36.06 10.15
CA LEU A 53 3.65 36.18 8.70
C LEU A 53 3.25 34.85 8.06
N ALA A 54 3.87 33.74 8.45
CA ALA A 54 3.54 32.40 7.96
C ALA A 54 2.08 32.01 8.26
N ARG A 55 1.60 32.30 9.48
CA ARG A 55 0.21 32.09 9.87
C ARG A 55 -0.76 32.93 9.03
N GLN A 56 -0.44 34.19 8.77
CA GLN A 56 -1.28 35.05 7.92
C GLN A 56 -1.36 34.52 6.48
N GLN A 57 -0.24 34.12 5.89
CA GLN A 57 -0.20 33.56 4.55
C GLN A 57 -0.98 32.26 4.42
N LEU A 58 -0.81 31.33 5.38
CA LEU A 58 -1.57 30.08 5.40
C LEU A 58 -3.08 30.31 5.58
N LEU A 59 -3.47 31.32 6.38
CA LEU A 59 -4.87 31.70 6.49
C LEU A 59 -5.43 32.22 5.17
N GLN A 60 -4.69 33.05 4.42
CA GLN A 60 -5.12 33.47 3.08
C GLN A 60 -5.28 32.28 2.14
N GLY A 61 -4.33 31.34 2.13
CA GLY A 61 -4.46 30.11 1.35
C GLY A 61 -5.66 29.25 1.73
N LEU A 62 -6.02 29.19 3.02
CA LEU A 62 -7.24 28.50 3.48
C LEU A 62 -8.52 29.20 3.00
N ILE A 63 -8.54 30.54 2.98
CA ILE A 63 -9.65 31.34 2.46
C ILE A 63 -9.82 31.09 0.95
N ASP A 64 -8.74 31.16 0.17
CA ASP A 64 -8.77 30.92 -1.27
C ASP A 64 -9.24 29.49 -1.58
N ARG A 65 -8.73 28.50 -0.85
CA ARG A 65 -9.18 27.10 -0.98
C ARG A 65 -10.68 26.96 -0.69
N ARG A 66 -11.19 27.67 0.33
CA ARG A 66 -12.61 27.65 0.70
C ARG A 66 -13.48 28.28 -0.40
N LEU A 67 -13.07 29.42 -0.94
CA LEU A 67 -13.77 30.10 -2.05
C LEU A 67 -13.83 29.20 -3.30
N LEU A 68 -12.70 28.60 -3.69
CA LEU A 68 -12.64 27.68 -4.83
C LEU A 68 -13.51 26.43 -4.62
N ALA A 69 -13.52 25.87 -3.42
CA ALA A 69 -14.38 24.73 -3.08
C ALA A 69 -15.87 25.10 -3.12
N GLN A 70 -16.25 26.30 -2.64
CA GLN A 70 -17.62 26.79 -2.72
C GLN A 70 -18.07 27.00 -4.17
N GLU A 71 -17.21 27.56 -5.02
CA GLU A 71 -17.49 27.71 -6.44
C GLU A 71 -17.65 26.35 -7.14
N ALA A 72 -16.80 25.36 -6.82
CA ALA A 72 -16.94 24.01 -7.34
C ALA A 72 -18.28 23.34 -6.94
N ARG A 73 -18.75 23.54 -5.70
CA ARG A 73 -20.06 23.07 -5.24
C ARG A 73 -21.21 23.78 -5.95
N LYS A 74 -21.10 25.10 -6.14
CA LYS A 74 -22.07 25.88 -6.92
C LYS A 74 -22.18 25.35 -8.36
N ASN A 75 -21.06 24.94 -8.94
CA ASN A 75 -20.98 24.32 -10.27
C ASN A 75 -21.36 22.83 -10.29
N GLY A 76 -21.77 22.26 -9.15
CA GLY A 76 -22.30 20.88 -9.05
C GLY A 76 -21.24 19.78 -9.14
N VAL A 77 -19.95 20.11 -8.99
CA VAL A 77 -18.85 19.12 -9.04
C VAL A 77 -19.04 18.05 -7.96
N ASP A 78 -19.49 18.46 -6.77
CA ASP A 78 -19.76 17.61 -5.61
C ASP A 78 -20.92 16.64 -5.80
N LYS A 79 -21.76 16.86 -6.82
CA LYS A 79 -22.90 16.00 -7.18
C LYS A 79 -22.58 15.04 -8.32
N SER A 80 -21.42 15.20 -8.96
CA SER A 80 -21.03 14.33 -10.08
C SER A 80 -20.81 12.88 -9.60
N PRO A 81 -21.16 11.86 -10.40
CA PRO A 81 -20.89 10.47 -10.06
C PRO A 81 -19.41 10.20 -9.79
N GLU A 82 -18.52 10.88 -10.52
CA GLU A 82 -17.08 10.77 -10.34
C GLU A 82 -16.63 11.28 -8.97
N PHE A 83 -17.06 12.48 -8.56
CA PHE A 83 -16.73 13.01 -7.23
C PHE A 83 -17.23 12.09 -6.13
N LEU A 84 -18.49 11.63 -6.19
CA LEU A 84 -19.08 10.76 -5.17
C LEU A 84 -18.39 9.40 -5.08
N SER A 85 -17.91 8.86 -6.20
CA SER A 85 -17.12 7.63 -6.21
C SER A 85 -15.75 7.83 -5.57
N ARG A 86 -15.04 8.89 -5.96
CA ARG A 86 -13.71 9.21 -5.41
C ARG A 86 -13.78 9.57 -3.92
N GLN A 87 -14.80 10.31 -3.51
CA GLN A 87 -15.03 10.69 -2.12
C GLN A 87 -15.24 9.45 -1.23
N ARG A 88 -16.05 8.48 -1.68
CA ARG A 88 -16.25 7.22 -0.95
C ARG A 88 -14.93 6.47 -0.77
N LEU A 89 -14.17 6.31 -1.86
CA LEU A 89 -12.86 5.64 -1.80
C LEU A 89 -11.91 6.34 -0.82
N MET A 90 -11.75 7.66 -0.93
CA MET A 90 -10.85 8.42 -0.07
C MET A 90 -11.27 8.37 1.40
N ASN A 91 -12.57 8.40 1.68
CA ASN A 91 -13.09 8.27 3.04
C ASN A 91 -12.79 6.88 3.62
N ASP A 92 -13.02 5.81 2.85
CA ASP A 92 -12.74 4.46 3.27
C ASP A 92 -11.23 4.27 3.54
N GLU A 93 -10.37 4.75 2.63
CA GLU A 93 -8.91 4.70 2.79
C GLU A 93 -8.43 5.47 4.02
N LEU A 94 -8.97 6.66 4.27
CA LEU A 94 -8.64 7.46 5.45
C LEU A 94 -9.06 6.75 6.74
N LEU A 95 -10.27 6.17 6.78
CA LEU A 95 -10.74 5.42 7.93
C LEU A 95 -9.88 4.19 8.21
N ILE A 96 -9.49 3.46 7.16
CA ILE A 96 -8.59 2.31 7.25
C ILE A 96 -7.23 2.75 7.81
N ALA A 97 -6.63 3.80 7.27
CA ALA A 97 -5.33 4.31 7.71
C ALA A 97 -5.37 4.77 9.18
N MET A 98 -6.34 5.59 9.56
CA MET A 98 -6.49 6.07 10.94
C MET A 98 -6.79 4.94 11.93
N ASN A 99 -7.54 3.91 11.52
CA ASN A 99 -7.76 2.74 12.36
C ASN A 99 -6.49 1.90 12.52
N ALA A 100 -5.70 1.73 11.45
CA ALA A 100 -4.43 1.03 11.50
C ALA A 100 -3.41 1.75 12.40
N GLU A 101 -3.31 3.08 12.32
CA GLU A 101 -2.45 3.88 13.20
C GLU A 101 -2.83 3.71 14.68
N ARG A 102 -4.12 3.78 14.98
CA ARG A 102 -4.65 3.58 16.34
C ARG A 102 -4.39 2.18 16.85
N GLN A 103 -4.55 1.15 16.02
CA GLN A 103 -4.22 -0.22 16.37
C GLN A 103 -2.71 -0.38 16.61
N ALA A 104 -1.85 0.15 15.73
CA ALA A 104 -0.39 0.07 15.85
C ALA A 104 0.13 0.71 17.15
N GLY A 105 -0.44 1.84 17.58
CA GLY A 105 -0.12 2.48 18.86
C GLY A 105 -0.52 1.66 20.10
N SER A 106 -1.42 0.68 19.94
CA SER A 106 -1.92 -0.17 21.02
C SER A 106 -1.32 -1.59 21.05
N GLN A 107 -0.61 -1.99 19.98
CA GLN A 107 -0.03 -3.32 19.87
C GLN A 107 1.16 -3.48 20.81
N LYS A 108 1.21 -4.61 21.52
CA LYS A 108 2.39 -5.00 22.29
C LYS A 108 3.55 -5.27 21.33
N LEU A 109 4.72 -4.73 21.63
CA LEU A 109 5.93 -5.10 20.92
C LEU A 109 6.22 -6.60 21.13
N PRO A 110 6.75 -7.30 20.10
CA PRO A 110 7.24 -8.66 20.29
C PRO A 110 8.29 -8.69 21.40
N ASP A 111 8.20 -9.68 22.28
CA ASP A 111 9.18 -9.88 23.34
C ASP A 111 10.46 -10.53 22.80
N GLN A 112 11.49 -10.58 23.65
CA GLN A 112 12.80 -11.10 23.28
C GLN A 112 12.74 -12.58 22.85
N ALA A 113 11.92 -13.38 23.53
CA ALA A 113 11.76 -14.80 23.22
C ALA A 113 11.15 -15.03 21.83
N ALA A 114 10.13 -14.25 21.47
CA ALA A 114 9.52 -14.29 20.14
C ALA A 114 10.49 -13.84 19.05
N VAL A 115 11.32 -12.84 19.32
CA VAL A 115 12.36 -12.37 18.38
C VAL A 115 13.43 -13.44 18.16
N ASP A 116 13.92 -14.06 19.23
CA ASP A 116 14.95 -15.10 19.12
C ASP A 116 14.41 -16.36 18.43
N ALA A 117 13.16 -16.76 18.70
CA ALA A 117 12.48 -17.84 17.98
C ALA A 117 12.33 -17.52 16.50
N PHE A 118 11.91 -16.29 16.16
CA PHE A 118 11.77 -15.85 14.77
C PHE A 118 13.11 -15.91 14.02
N ILE A 119 14.22 -15.54 14.66
CA ILE A 119 15.56 -15.67 14.06
C ILE A 119 15.90 -17.15 13.82
N ALA A 120 15.65 -18.01 14.79
CA ALA A 120 15.95 -19.43 14.71
C ALA A 120 15.13 -20.15 13.62
N GLU A 121 13.86 -19.77 13.43
CA GLU A 121 12.97 -20.32 12.41
C GLU A 121 13.29 -19.82 10.99
N ASN A 122 14.02 -18.69 10.87
CA ASN A 122 14.33 -18.06 9.59
C ASN A 122 15.85 -17.94 9.36
N PRO A 123 16.63 -19.04 9.45
CA PRO A 123 18.10 -18.95 9.44
C PRO A 123 18.63 -18.31 8.16
N ASN A 124 18.03 -18.60 7.01
CA ASN A 124 18.42 -18.03 5.71
C ASN A 124 18.09 -16.53 5.55
N ALA A 125 17.30 -15.94 6.44
CA ALA A 125 17.10 -14.48 6.49
C ALA A 125 18.07 -13.78 7.45
N PHE A 126 18.72 -14.55 8.34
CA PHE A 126 19.55 -14.06 9.44
C PHE A 126 20.91 -14.75 9.44
N GLY A 127 21.15 -15.70 10.34
CA GLY A 127 22.47 -16.29 10.59
C GLY A 127 23.07 -17.11 9.43
N GLN A 128 22.26 -17.52 8.46
CA GLN A 128 22.66 -18.21 7.23
C GLN A 128 22.26 -17.41 5.98
N ARG A 129 22.11 -16.09 6.09
CA ARG A 129 21.80 -15.24 4.95
C ARG A 129 22.90 -15.29 3.91
N GLN A 130 22.51 -15.37 2.64
CA GLN A 130 23.42 -15.43 1.49
C GLN A 130 22.90 -14.51 0.39
N ILE A 131 23.83 -13.96 -0.40
CA ILE A 131 23.53 -13.48 -1.74
C ILE A 131 23.89 -14.58 -2.73
N LEU A 132 22.91 -15.01 -3.50
CA LEU A 132 23.06 -15.99 -4.56
C LEU A 132 23.34 -15.26 -5.88
N ALA A 133 24.44 -15.60 -6.55
CA ALA A 133 24.66 -15.18 -7.93
C ALA A 133 23.90 -16.14 -8.85
N LEU A 134 23.12 -15.58 -9.77
CA LEU A 134 22.24 -16.32 -10.66
C LEU A 134 22.66 -16.11 -12.11
N GLN A 135 22.61 -17.19 -12.89
CA GLN A 135 22.37 -17.10 -14.32
C GLN A 135 20.88 -17.24 -14.59
N GLN A 136 20.36 -16.49 -15.54
CA GLN A 136 18.93 -16.34 -15.73
C GLN A 136 18.53 -16.33 -17.21
N ILE A 137 17.34 -16.83 -17.47
CA ILE A 137 16.59 -16.56 -18.70
C ILE A 137 15.35 -15.76 -18.31
N ALA A 138 15.27 -14.54 -18.84
CA ALA A 138 14.14 -13.65 -18.65
C ALA A 138 13.19 -13.72 -19.86
N LEU A 139 11.90 -13.81 -19.59
CA LEU A 139 10.84 -13.72 -20.59
C LEU A 139 9.66 -12.92 -20.04
N ASP A 140 8.88 -12.34 -20.94
CA ASP A 140 7.61 -11.76 -20.56
C ASP A 140 6.63 -12.87 -20.20
N ALA A 141 5.82 -12.66 -19.16
CA ALA A 141 4.84 -13.64 -18.74
C ALA A 141 3.80 -13.83 -19.86
N PRO A 142 3.66 -15.04 -20.44
CA PRO A 142 2.69 -15.27 -21.51
C PRO A 142 1.26 -15.15 -20.97
N SER A 143 0.34 -14.71 -21.82
CA SER A 143 -1.08 -14.59 -21.45
C SER A 143 -1.72 -15.93 -21.08
N ASP A 144 -1.27 -17.03 -21.68
CA ASP A 144 -1.61 -18.39 -21.27
C ASP A 144 -0.38 -19.11 -20.66
N PRO A 145 -0.37 -19.36 -19.34
CA PRO A 145 0.72 -20.08 -18.68
C PRO A 145 0.94 -21.51 -19.18
N LYS A 146 -0.08 -22.16 -19.76
CA LYS A 146 0.01 -23.56 -20.22
C LYS A 146 1.00 -23.75 -21.34
N VAL A 147 1.29 -22.69 -22.10
CA VAL A 147 2.30 -22.70 -23.17
C VAL A 147 3.69 -23.05 -22.63
N LEU A 148 3.96 -22.78 -21.35
CA LEU A 148 5.23 -23.08 -20.68
C LEU A 148 5.31 -24.52 -20.14
N ALA A 149 4.25 -25.33 -20.22
CA ALA A 149 4.25 -26.70 -19.70
C ALA A 149 5.43 -27.57 -20.19
N PRO A 150 5.89 -27.48 -21.46
CA PRO A 150 7.04 -28.24 -21.93
C PRO A 150 8.38 -27.88 -21.25
N LEU A 151 8.45 -26.78 -20.49
CA LEU A 151 9.65 -26.43 -19.72
C LEU A 151 9.84 -27.29 -18.46
N ALA A 152 8.81 -28.05 -18.05
CA ALA A 152 8.91 -28.94 -16.89
C ALA A 152 10.01 -30.00 -17.03
N ASP A 153 10.34 -30.39 -18.26
CA ASP A 153 11.39 -31.39 -18.56
C ASP A 153 12.77 -30.74 -18.83
N ALA A 154 12.89 -29.42 -18.67
CA ALA A 154 14.11 -28.67 -18.97
C ALA A 154 15.02 -28.54 -17.75
N HIS A 155 15.93 -29.51 -17.57
CA HIS A 155 16.85 -29.59 -16.42
C HIS A 155 18.11 -28.70 -16.50
N SER A 156 18.13 -27.72 -17.40
CA SER A 156 19.20 -26.72 -17.50
C SER A 156 18.71 -25.45 -18.20
N LEU A 157 19.40 -24.32 -18.00
CA LEU A 157 19.07 -23.08 -18.72
C LEU A 157 19.21 -23.22 -20.24
N ASP A 158 20.13 -24.04 -20.73
CA ASP A 158 20.25 -24.28 -22.17
C ASP A 158 19.09 -25.09 -22.71
N ALA A 159 18.59 -26.08 -21.96
CA ALA A 159 17.37 -26.81 -22.31
C ALA A 159 16.13 -25.89 -22.27
N VAL A 160 16.08 -24.97 -21.31
CA VAL A 160 15.03 -23.93 -21.24
C VAL A 160 15.09 -23.04 -22.48
N ALA A 161 16.27 -22.52 -22.82
CA ALA A 161 16.46 -21.68 -24.01
C ALA A 161 16.07 -22.41 -25.31
N ALA A 162 16.49 -23.65 -25.47
CA ALA A 162 16.16 -24.48 -26.64
C ALA A 162 14.64 -24.70 -26.74
N THR A 163 13.98 -24.98 -25.61
CA THR A 163 12.53 -25.17 -25.56
C THR A 163 11.77 -23.87 -25.86
N LEU A 164 12.17 -22.74 -25.28
CA LEU A 164 11.58 -21.43 -25.58
C LEU A 164 11.74 -21.06 -27.05
N THR A 165 12.90 -21.39 -27.66
CA THR A 165 13.16 -21.18 -29.08
C THR A 165 12.21 -22.02 -29.95
N ARG A 166 12.03 -23.31 -29.62
CA ARG A 166 11.08 -24.21 -30.30
C ARG A 166 9.64 -23.70 -30.19
N LEU A 167 9.28 -23.13 -29.05
CA LEU A 167 7.98 -22.52 -28.79
C LEU A 167 7.83 -21.12 -29.40
N LYS A 168 8.89 -20.56 -30.01
CA LYS A 168 8.95 -19.20 -30.57
C LYS A 168 8.63 -18.11 -29.53
N ILE A 169 9.00 -18.36 -28.27
CA ILE A 169 8.84 -17.38 -27.18
C ILE A 169 10.14 -16.58 -27.09
N PRO A 170 10.10 -15.24 -27.25
CA PRO A 170 11.27 -14.39 -27.08
C PRO A 170 11.79 -14.47 -25.63
N PHE A 171 13.10 -14.50 -25.48
CA PHE A 171 13.75 -14.50 -24.18
C PHE A 171 15.10 -13.79 -24.24
N THR A 172 15.64 -13.47 -23.07
CA THR A 172 16.97 -12.88 -22.91
C THR A 172 17.74 -13.64 -21.86
N ARG A 173 19.01 -13.99 -22.17
CA ARG A 173 19.94 -14.49 -21.16
C ARG A 173 20.51 -13.32 -20.38
N THR A 174 20.51 -13.41 -19.06
CA THR A 174 21.01 -12.38 -18.15
C THR A 174 21.61 -13.02 -16.89
N SER A 175 22.18 -12.22 -16.02
CA SER A 175 22.56 -12.61 -14.66
C SER A 175 21.82 -11.76 -13.63
N GLY A 176 21.78 -12.25 -12.40
CA GLY A 176 21.11 -11.58 -11.29
C GLY A 176 21.72 -11.91 -9.94
N ARG A 177 21.31 -11.17 -8.92
CA ARG A 177 21.62 -11.45 -7.51
C ARG A 177 20.31 -11.64 -6.75
N LEU A 178 20.26 -12.68 -5.92
CA LEU A 178 19.10 -12.98 -5.08
C LEU A 178 19.51 -13.07 -3.62
N ASP A 179 18.92 -12.23 -2.78
CA ASP A 179 19.13 -12.28 -1.33
C ASP A 179 18.18 -13.30 -0.72
N THR A 180 18.71 -14.26 0.03
CA THR A 180 17.91 -15.30 0.68
C THR A 180 16.92 -14.73 1.70
N ALA A 181 17.18 -13.55 2.26
CA ALA A 181 16.24 -12.87 3.17
C ALA A 181 14.98 -12.36 2.46
N SER A 182 15.00 -12.23 1.14
CA SER A 182 13.84 -11.79 0.34
C SER A 182 12.93 -12.94 -0.11
N VAL A 183 13.37 -14.18 0.08
CA VAL A 183 12.66 -15.38 -0.40
C VAL A 183 11.89 -16.02 0.76
N PRO A 184 10.60 -16.37 0.59
CA PRO A 184 9.85 -17.11 1.60
C PRO A 184 10.55 -18.42 1.99
N PRO A 185 10.62 -18.78 3.29
CA PRO A 185 11.38 -19.94 3.76
C PRO A 185 11.04 -21.25 3.03
N GLU A 186 9.76 -21.52 2.81
CA GLU A 186 9.28 -22.72 2.11
C GLU A 186 9.71 -22.75 0.63
N ALA A 187 9.72 -21.60 -0.04
CA ALA A 187 10.20 -21.51 -1.41
C ALA A 187 11.72 -21.74 -1.47
N LEU A 188 12.46 -21.14 -0.54
CA LEU A 188 13.91 -21.30 -0.47
C LEU A 188 14.32 -22.74 -0.15
N LYS A 189 13.61 -23.42 0.75
CA LYS A 189 13.81 -24.85 1.05
C LYS A 189 13.66 -25.71 -0.21
N ARG A 190 12.65 -25.44 -1.04
CA ARG A 190 12.47 -26.13 -2.33
C ARG A 190 13.61 -25.83 -3.28
N ILE A 191 14.00 -24.55 -3.43
CA ILE A 191 15.10 -24.13 -4.31
C ILE A 191 16.42 -24.81 -3.91
N PHE A 192 16.73 -24.89 -2.61
CA PHE A 192 17.97 -25.50 -2.12
C PHE A 192 17.96 -27.02 -2.17
N ALA A 193 16.79 -27.65 -2.29
CA ALA A 193 16.68 -29.09 -2.52
C ALA A 193 16.89 -29.48 -4.00
N LEU A 194 16.93 -28.51 -4.92
CA LEU A 194 17.14 -28.77 -6.33
C LEU A 194 18.61 -29.15 -6.64
N PRO A 195 18.84 -30.00 -7.64
CA PRO A 195 20.18 -30.22 -8.18
C PRO A 195 20.86 -28.92 -8.65
N PRO A 196 22.20 -28.83 -8.65
CA PRO A 196 22.91 -27.59 -8.99
C PRO A 196 22.57 -26.96 -10.34
N THR A 197 22.20 -27.77 -11.34
CA THR A 197 21.87 -27.32 -12.70
C THR A 197 20.38 -27.11 -12.93
N GLU A 198 19.54 -27.53 -11.99
CA GLU A 198 18.09 -27.56 -12.15
C GLU A 198 17.52 -26.12 -12.07
N PRO A 199 16.84 -25.65 -13.13
CA PRO A 199 16.27 -24.32 -13.13
C PRO A 199 15.09 -24.17 -12.16
N PHE A 200 15.00 -23.03 -11.49
CA PHE A 200 13.80 -22.64 -10.74
C PHE A 200 13.25 -21.31 -11.25
N VAL A 201 11.93 -21.15 -11.20
CA VAL A 201 11.25 -19.98 -11.73
C VAL A 201 10.85 -19.03 -10.62
N LEU A 202 11.19 -17.74 -10.78
CA LEU A 202 10.72 -16.66 -9.91
C LEU A 202 10.11 -15.53 -10.76
N PRO A 203 8.92 -15.03 -10.40
CA PRO A 203 8.38 -13.81 -11.01
C PRO A 203 9.07 -12.57 -10.41
N ALA A 204 9.45 -11.62 -11.25
CA ALA A 204 9.97 -10.32 -10.80
C ALA A 204 9.65 -9.23 -11.84
N ASN A 205 9.24 -8.05 -11.38
CA ASN A 205 9.00 -6.87 -12.24
C ASN A 205 8.11 -7.14 -13.46
N GLY A 206 7.06 -7.97 -13.31
CA GLY A 206 6.15 -8.33 -14.40
C GLY A 206 6.71 -9.34 -15.42
N LYS A 207 7.91 -9.86 -15.20
CA LYS A 207 8.56 -10.90 -16.01
C LYS A 207 8.72 -12.21 -15.25
N LEU A 208 8.98 -13.28 -15.98
CA LEU A 208 9.39 -14.57 -15.43
C LEU A 208 10.88 -14.77 -15.65
N PHE A 209 11.56 -15.26 -14.62
CA PHE A 209 12.96 -15.61 -14.67
C PHE A 209 13.11 -17.10 -14.37
N ALA A 210 13.68 -17.87 -15.28
CA ALA A 210 14.25 -19.18 -14.97
C ALA A 210 15.69 -18.98 -14.49
N ASN A 211 16.05 -19.54 -13.35
CA ASN A 211 17.28 -19.24 -12.63
C ASN A 211 18.06 -20.50 -12.32
N VAL A 212 19.39 -20.41 -12.36
CA VAL A 212 20.31 -21.40 -11.79
C VAL A 212 21.29 -20.67 -10.89
N ILE A 213 21.58 -21.24 -9.71
CA ILE A 213 22.55 -20.68 -8.76
C ILE A 213 23.95 -21.04 -9.23
N VAL A 214 24.78 -20.03 -9.48
CA VAL A 214 26.17 -20.23 -9.92
C VAL A 214 27.21 -19.89 -8.84
N ALA A 215 26.85 -19.07 -7.86
CA ALA A 215 27.69 -18.82 -6.69
C ALA A 215 26.85 -18.43 -5.47
N ARG A 216 27.45 -18.57 -4.28
CA ARG A 216 26.84 -18.22 -2.99
C ARG A 216 27.81 -17.40 -2.17
N GLU A 217 27.38 -16.24 -1.71
CA GLU A 217 28.17 -15.33 -0.89
C GLU A 217 27.49 -15.16 0.47
N PRO A 218 28.10 -15.62 1.59
CA PRO A 218 27.53 -15.41 2.92
C PRO A 218 27.43 -13.93 3.28
N VAL A 219 26.32 -13.55 3.92
CA VAL A 219 26.13 -12.21 4.51
C VAL A 219 26.23 -12.33 6.01
N THR A 220 27.25 -11.71 6.59
CA THR A 220 27.39 -11.66 8.05
C THR A 220 26.54 -10.54 8.62
N MET A 221 25.83 -10.83 9.71
CA MET A 221 25.06 -9.87 10.47
C MET A 221 25.41 -9.99 11.95
N SER A 222 25.55 -8.87 12.65
CA SER A 222 25.72 -8.90 14.10
C SER A 222 24.43 -9.43 14.76
N GLN A 223 24.54 -9.98 15.97
CA GLN A 223 23.35 -10.39 16.71
C GLN A 223 22.38 -9.23 16.98
N GLU A 224 22.91 -8.03 17.20
CA GLU A 224 22.08 -6.84 17.42
C GLU A 224 21.29 -6.46 16.17
N ASP A 225 21.94 -6.49 15.01
CA ASP A 225 21.29 -6.19 13.72
C ASP A 225 20.24 -7.24 13.37
N MET A 226 20.53 -8.53 13.63
CA MET A 226 19.55 -9.61 13.44
C MET A 226 18.32 -9.40 14.33
N ARG A 227 18.49 -9.02 15.60
CA ARG A 227 17.36 -8.72 16.50
C ARG A 227 16.54 -7.53 16.03
N LYS A 228 17.19 -6.42 15.65
CA LYS A 228 16.49 -5.23 15.13
C LYS A 228 15.69 -5.55 13.87
N ALA A 229 16.30 -6.28 12.93
CA ALA A 229 15.64 -6.71 11.70
C ALA A 229 14.47 -7.68 11.99
N ALA A 230 14.67 -8.67 12.86
CA ALA A 230 13.65 -9.62 13.29
C ALA A 230 12.46 -8.95 13.98
N MET A 231 12.70 -7.99 14.88
CA MET A 231 11.64 -7.19 15.50
C MET A 231 10.80 -6.43 14.46
N GLY A 232 11.45 -5.84 13.45
CA GLY A 232 10.76 -5.17 12.35
C GLY A 232 9.92 -6.13 11.51
N ALA A 233 10.52 -7.25 11.10
CA ALA A 233 9.88 -8.28 10.30
C ALA A 233 8.69 -8.93 11.03
N LEU A 234 8.85 -9.24 12.32
CA LEU A 234 7.81 -9.85 13.13
C LEU A 234 6.63 -8.90 13.36
N ARG A 235 6.88 -7.61 13.59
CA ARG A 235 5.80 -6.59 13.62
C ARG A 235 5.05 -6.54 12.29
N GLN A 236 5.78 -6.50 11.18
CA GLN A 236 5.15 -6.47 9.85
C GLN A 236 4.33 -7.74 9.57
N GLN A 237 4.85 -8.90 9.96
CA GLN A 237 4.14 -10.18 9.82
C GLN A 237 2.86 -10.19 10.68
N ASN A 238 2.96 -9.79 11.95
CA ASN A 238 1.81 -9.73 12.86
C ASN A 238 0.73 -8.77 12.34
N THR A 239 1.11 -7.59 11.84
CA THR A 239 0.17 -6.63 11.23
C THR A 239 -0.51 -7.24 10.00
N ARG A 240 0.25 -7.89 9.11
CA ARG A 240 -0.31 -8.49 7.89
C ARG A 240 -1.27 -9.64 8.21
N THR A 241 -0.88 -10.53 9.11
CA THR A 241 -1.71 -11.66 9.54
C THR A 241 -2.95 -11.15 10.27
N GLY A 242 -2.80 -10.24 11.22
CA GLY A 242 -3.91 -9.64 11.96
C GLY A 242 -4.95 -8.98 11.06
N LEU A 243 -4.51 -8.19 10.06
CA LEU A 243 -5.42 -7.58 9.09
C LEU A 243 -6.15 -8.63 8.23
N THR A 244 -5.44 -9.68 7.81
CA THR A 244 -6.04 -10.78 7.02
C THR A 244 -7.11 -11.51 7.82
N ASP A 245 -6.83 -11.81 9.09
CA ASP A 245 -7.75 -12.48 9.99
C ASP A 245 -8.94 -11.58 10.37
N GLU A 246 -8.70 -10.28 10.60
CA GLU A 246 -9.75 -9.30 10.84
C GLU A 246 -10.71 -9.21 9.66
N VAL A 247 -10.20 -9.09 8.43
CA VAL A 247 -11.04 -9.10 7.22
C VAL A 247 -11.83 -10.40 7.11
N LYS A 248 -11.20 -11.55 7.36
CA LYS A 248 -11.88 -12.85 7.34
C LYS A 248 -13.03 -12.91 8.37
N GLN A 249 -12.80 -12.41 9.58
CA GLN A 249 -13.79 -12.36 10.64
C GLN A 249 -14.92 -11.36 10.35
N LEU A 250 -14.61 -10.20 9.80
CA LEU A 250 -15.61 -9.21 9.39
C LEU A 250 -16.51 -9.78 8.29
N ARG A 251 -15.92 -10.48 7.30
CA ARG A 251 -16.68 -11.13 6.23
C ARG A 251 -17.59 -12.25 6.73
N SER A 252 -17.17 -13.03 7.73
CA SER A 252 -18.03 -14.11 8.27
C SER A 252 -19.23 -13.60 9.06
N LYS A 253 -19.18 -12.36 9.56
CA LYS A 253 -20.27 -11.70 10.28
C LYS A 253 -21.11 -10.79 9.39
N ALA A 254 -20.61 -10.39 8.23
CA ALA A 254 -21.29 -9.48 7.33
C ALA A 254 -22.33 -10.22 6.46
N LYS A 255 -23.49 -9.58 6.25
CA LYS A 255 -24.43 -9.99 5.20
C LYS A 255 -23.90 -9.47 3.87
N ILE A 256 -23.34 -10.36 3.05
CA ILE A 256 -22.80 -10.03 1.73
C ILE A 256 -23.71 -10.64 0.67
N GLU A 257 -24.38 -9.79 -0.09
CA GLU A 257 -25.24 -10.20 -1.21
C GLU A 257 -24.53 -9.91 -2.54
N TYR A 258 -24.60 -10.87 -3.46
CA TYR A 258 -24.00 -10.77 -4.79
C TYR A 258 -25.09 -10.77 -5.84
N GLN A 259 -25.00 -9.86 -6.82
CA GLN A 259 -25.78 -9.99 -8.03
C GLN A 259 -25.26 -11.16 -8.88
N ALA A 260 -26.11 -11.66 -9.79
CA ALA A 260 -25.77 -12.76 -10.69
C ALA A 260 -24.48 -12.46 -11.46
N GLY A 261 -23.53 -13.40 -11.45
CA GLY A 261 -22.22 -13.27 -12.12
C GLY A 261 -21.12 -12.57 -11.30
N TYR A 262 -21.42 -12.02 -10.11
CA TYR A 262 -20.43 -11.30 -9.28
C TYR A 262 -19.96 -12.06 -8.03
N ALA A 263 -20.52 -13.24 -7.75
CA ALA A 263 -20.09 -14.07 -6.64
C ALA A 263 -18.69 -14.65 -6.89
N PRO A 264 -17.85 -14.82 -5.85
CA PRO A 264 -16.57 -15.48 -6.00
C PRO A 264 -16.75 -16.92 -6.51
N ALA A 265 -15.85 -17.38 -7.39
CA ALA A 265 -15.82 -18.78 -7.79
C ALA A 265 -15.70 -19.68 -6.54
N ALA A 266 -16.42 -20.81 -6.53
CA ALA A 266 -16.46 -21.70 -5.38
C ALA A 266 -15.05 -22.11 -4.93
N GLY A 267 -14.66 -21.72 -3.71
CA GLY A 267 -13.35 -22.02 -3.12
C GLY A 267 -12.29 -20.90 -3.22
N ALA A 268 -12.57 -19.79 -3.89
CA ALA A 268 -11.64 -18.65 -3.93
C ALA A 268 -11.85 -17.71 -2.74
N THR A 269 -10.92 -17.71 -1.78
CA THR A 269 -10.81 -16.60 -0.81
C THR A 269 -10.41 -15.33 -1.59
N PRO A 270 -11.20 -14.25 -1.57
CA PRO A 270 -10.82 -13.01 -2.25
C PRO A 270 -9.51 -12.50 -1.66
N ALA A 271 -8.51 -12.25 -2.51
CA ALA A 271 -7.24 -11.67 -2.08
C ALA A 271 -7.50 -10.31 -1.43
N ALA A 272 -7.07 -10.14 -0.18
CA ALA A 272 -7.10 -8.86 0.50
C ALA A 272 -6.22 -7.88 -0.29
N GLY A 273 -6.87 -6.91 -0.95
CA GLY A 273 -6.29 -5.70 -1.53
C GLY A 273 -4.90 -5.84 -2.15
N ALA A 274 -4.83 -6.30 -3.40
CA ALA A 274 -3.68 -5.99 -4.24
C ALA A 274 -3.72 -4.48 -4.55
N THR A 275 -3.08 -3.67 -3.72
CA THR A 275 -2.63 -2.34 -4.12
C THR A 275 -1.64 -2.53 -5.27
N LYS A 276 -2.16 -2.46 -6.50
CA LYS A 276 -1.32 -2.22 -7.67
C LYS A 276 -0.65 -0.86 -7.42
N LYS A 277 0.65 -0.89 -7.18
CA LYS A 277 1.53 0.26 -7.40
C LYS A 277 1.53 0.63 -8.87
#